data_AF-A0A8X8GKE3-F1
#
_entry.id   AF-A0A8X8GKE3-F1
#
_cell.length_a   1.000
_cell.length_b   1.000
_cell.length_c   1.000
_cell.angle_alpha   90.00
_cell.angle_beta   90.00
_cell.angle_gamma   90.00
#
_symmetry.space_group_name_H-M   'P 1'
#
loop_
_entity.id
_entity.type
_entity.pdbx_description
1 polymer ?
#
loop_
_entity_poly.entity_id
_entity_poly.type
_entity_poly.pdbx_seq_one_letter_code
_entity_poly.pdbx_strand_id
1 'polypeptide(L)'
;MNSVVKDLILPFLPSALTIIGWWIVASRDINSKKNAIHNKRVEAASKLIDEILLDAKKFYSLSGSDVEAKGISSLIKSDFRKLSSIVKLISNEIGEVEKISLATTFIEYKKSITGGEFETVSRIPISSTNQLYFDIDAAYNDLYIELEKNYLI
;
A
#
# COMPACT_ATOMS: atom_id res chain seq x y z
N MET A 1 39.20 -43.89 -13.87
CA MET A 1 38.32 -42.71 -13.74
C MET A 1 37.79 -42.48 -12.31
N ASN A 2 37.86 -43.44 -11.38
CA ASN A 2 37.38 -43.25 -10.00
C ASN A 2 38.36 -42.51 -9.05
N SER A 3 39.67 -42.45 -9.34
CA SER A 3 40.64 -41.79 -8.43
C SER A 3 40.60 -40.27 -8.51
N VAL A 4 40.51 -39.70 -9.72
CA VAL A 4 40.50 -38.24 -9.93
C VAL A 4 39.30 -37.57 -9.25
N VAL A 5 38.12 -38.20 -9.25
CA VAL A 5 36.93 -37.68 -8.55
C VAL A 5 37.08 -37.75 -7.03
N LYS A 6 37.64 -38.86 -6.50
CA LYS A 6 37.85 -39.04 -5.05
C LYS A 6 38.94 -38.13 -4.49
N ASP A 7 40.02 -37.92 -5.23
CA ASP A 7 41.19 -37.20 -4.72
C ASP A 7 41.12 -35.70 -4.99
N LEU A 8 40.42 -35.28 -6.07
CA LEU A 8 40.34 -33.88 -6.48
C LEU A 8 39.02 -33.18 -6.13
N ILE A 9 37.88 -33.89 -6.01
CA ILE A 9 36.56 -33.27 -5.80
C ILE A 9 36.06 -33.48 -4.36
N LEU A 10 36.25 -34.68 -3.81
CA LEU A 10 35.83 -35.05 -2.46
C LEU A 10 36.38 -34.17 -1.32
N PRO A 11 37.63 -33.67 -1.35
CA PRO A 11 38.12 -32.78 -0.29
C PRO A 11 37.51 -31.36 -0.34
N PHE A 12 36.95 -30.94 -1.49
CA PHE A 12 36.32 -29.61 -1.64
C PHE A 12 34.80 -29.62 -1.45
N LEU A 13 34.17 -30.80 -1.47
CA LEU A 13 32.74 -30.98 -1.22
C LEU A 13 32.26 -30.35 0.10
N PRO A 14 32.95 -30.51 1.25
CA PRO A 14 32.55 -29.86 2.50
C PRO A 14 32.55 -28.33 2.41
N SER A 15 33.57 -27.75 1.77
CA SER A 15 33.68 -26.30 1.57
C SER A 15 32.60 -25.78 0.61
N ALA A 16 32.32 -26.50 -0.47
CA ALA A 16 31.25 -26.15 -1.41
C ALA A 16 29.86 -26.19 -0.74
N LEU A 17 29.57 -27.23 0.06
CA LEU A 17 28.33 -27.32 0.84
C LEU A 17 28.22 -26.19 1.86
N THR A 18 29.34 -25.79 2.48
CA THR A 18 29.39 -24.65 3.40
C THR A 18 29.04 -23.36 2.66
N ILE A 19 29.66 -23.08 1.52
CA ILE A 19 29.38 -21.89 0.70
C ILE A 19 27.91 -21.84 0.28
N ILE A 20 27.35 -22.95 -0.20
CA ILE A 20 25.93 -23.05 -0.57
C ILE A 20 25.03 -22.83 0.67
N GLY A 21 25.39 -23.41 1.81
CA GLY A 21 24.67 -23.23 3.06
C GLY A 21 24.62 -21.76 3.51
N TRP A 22 25.76 -21.07 3.52
CA TRP A 22 25.82 -19.64 3.82
C TRP A 22 25.07 -18.79 2.79
N TRP A 23 25.10 -19.17 1.52
CA TRP A 23 24.35 -18.47 0.48
C TRP A 23 22.83 -18.60 0.65
N ILE A 24 22.34 -19.78 1.04
CA ILE A 24 20.92 -20.00 1.37
C ILE A 24 20.52 -19.15 2.59
N VAL A 25 21.32 -19.15 3.65
CA VAL A 25 21.04 -18.35 4.86
C VAL A 25 21.06 -16.85 4.55
N ALA A 26 22.06 -16.37 3.82
CA ALA A 26 22.15 -14.97 3.41
C ALA A 26 20.97 -14.55 2.52
N SER A 27 20.58 -15.38 1.56
CA SER A 27 19.42 -15.14 0.70
C SER A 27 18.12 -15.04 1.51
N ARG A 28 17.96 -15.88 2.54
CA ARG A 28 16.78 -15.84 3.45
C ARG A 28 16.74 -14.55 4.27
N ASP A 29 17.87 -14.11 4.83
CA ASP A 29 17.94 -12.89 5.63
C ASP A 29 17.64 -11.63 4.78
N ILE A 30 18.17 -11.59 3.56
CA ILE A 30 17.90 -10.50 2.60
C ILE A 30 16.41 -10.44 2.25
N ASN A 31 15.80 -11.59 1.93
CA ASN A 31 14.38 -11.65 1.59
C ASN A 31 13.50 -11.29 2.79
N SER A 32 13.83 -11.75 4.00
CA SER A 32 13.10 -11.39 5.22
C SER A 32 13.13 -9.88 5.47
N LYS A 33 14.29 -9.23 5.32
CA LYS A 33 14.42 -7.76 5.45
C LYS A 33 13.62 -7.03 4.37
N LYS A 34 13.65 -7.51 3.13
CA LYS A 34 12.86 -6.94 2.03
C LYS A 34 11.37 -7.03 2.32
N ASN A 35 10.88 -8.20 2.74
CA ASN A 35 9.48 -8.41 3.12
C ASN A 35 9.08 -7.50 4.29
N ALA A 36 9.92 -7.36 5.31
CA ALA A 36 9.65 -6.47 6.44
C ALA A 36 9.53 -4.99 6.03
N ILE A 37 10.37 -4.52 5.09
CA ILE A 37 10.26 -3.15 4.55
C ILE A 37 8.98 -2.99 3.73
N HIS A 38 8.65 -3.99 2.92
CA HIS A 38 7.42 -4.02 2.13
C HIS A 38 6.18 -3.92 3.02
N ASN A 39 6.09 -4.79 4.03
CA ASN A 39 4.96 -4.82 4.97
C ASN A 39 4.81 -3.50 5.73
N LYS A 40 5.91 -2.86 6.13
CA LYS A 40 5.85 -1.51 6.74
C LYS A 40 5.24 -0.47 5.81
N ARG A 41 5.41 -0.60 4.48
CA ARG A 41 4.77 0.29 3.51
C ARG A 41 3.28 0.00 3.39
N VAL A 42 2.90 -1.28 3.38
CA VAL A 42 1.49 -1.71 3.40
C VAL A 42 0.79 -1.20 4.65
N GLU A 43 1.40 -1.35 5.82
CA GLU A 43 0.90 -0.82 7.10
C GLU A 43 0.78 0.71 7.08
N ALA A 44 1.80 1.41 6.56
CA ALA A 44 1.76 2.86 6.43
C ALA A 44 0.66 3.34 5.47
N ALA A 45 0.45 2.64 4.35
CA ALA A 45 -0.65 2.91 3.42
C ALA A 45 -2.00 2.69 4.08
N SER A 46 -2.16 1.58 4.82
CA SER A 46 -3.39 1.22 5.53
C SER A 46 -3.76 2.28 6.55
N LYS A 47 -2.80 2.74 7.36
CA LYS A 47 -3.02 3.83 8.30
C LYS A 47 -3.42 5.15 7.60
N LEU A 48 -2.79 5.45 6.46
CA LEU A 48 -3.10 6.65 5.68
C LEU A 48 -4.53 6.63 5.10
N ILE A 49 -5.02 5.47 4.65
CA ILE A 49 -6.41 5.37 4.16
C ILE A 49 -7.43 5.49 5.30
N ASP A 50 -7.09 5.05 6.52
CA ASP A 50 -7.94 5.26 7.70
C ASP A 50 -8.07 6.76 8.04
N GLU A 51 -6.93 7.47 8.04
CA GLU A 51 -6.89 8.92 8.28
C GLU A 51 -7.70 9.68 7.22
N ILE A 52 -7.49 9.34 5.93
CA ILE A 52 -8.22 9.94 4.82
C ILE A 52 -9.73 9.66 4.93
N LEU A 53 -10.14 8.46 5.34
CA LEU A 53 -11.55 8.11 5.51
C LEU A 53 -12.23 9.01 6.55
N LEU A 54 -11.60 9.16 7.72
CA LEU A 54 -12.13 9.99 8.80
C LEU A 54 -12.21 11.46 8.37
N ASP A 55 -11.16 11.97 7.73
CA ASP A 55 -11.11 13.33 7.23
C ASP A 55 -12.14 13.58 6.12
N ALA A 56 -12.34 12.62 5.21
CA ALA A 56 -13.36 12.73 4.16
C ALA A 56 -14.77 12.82 4.74
N LYS A 57 -15.11 11.95 5.70
CA LYS A 57 -16.41 11.99 6.40
C LYS A 57 -16.59 13.31 7.13
N LYS A 58 -15.57 13.77 7.84
CA LYS A 58 -15.61 15.07 8.52
C LYS A 58 -15.77 16.23 7.52
N PHE A 59 -15.02 16.23 6.43
CA PHE A 59 -15.12 17.23 5.36
C PHE A 59 -16.54 17.34 4.84
N TYR A 60 -17.15 16.21 4.45
CA TYR A 60 -18.50 16.21 3.88
C TYR A 60 -19.61 16.54 4.89
N SER A 61 -19.35 16.39 6.20
CA SER A 61 -20.26 16.84 7.25
C SER A 61 -20.30 18.36 7.46
N LEU A 62 -19.31 19.10 6.96
CA LEU A 62 -19.21 20.57 7.07
C LEU A 62 -19.68 21.27 5.80
N SER A 63 -19.94 22.58 5.85
CA SER A 63 -20.22 23.38 4.65
C SER A 63 -18.94 23.65 3.85
N GLY A 64 -19.03 23.77 2.52
CA GLY A 64 -17.90 24.20 1.68
C GLY A 64 -17.38 25.61 1.99
N SER A 65 -18.19 26.44 2.66
CA SER A 65 -17.78 27.77 3.12
C SER A 65 -16.99 27.76 4.43
N ASP A 66 -17.01 26.63 5.17
CA ASP A 66 -16.37 26.47 6.47
C ASP A 66 -14.83 26.52 6.35
N VAL A 67 -14.19 27.23 7.26
CA VAL A 67 -12.72 27.35 7.32
C VAL A 67 -12.09 26.01 7.65
N GLU A 68 -12.72 25.23 8.54
CA GLU A 68 -12.26 23.89 8.90
C GLU A 68 -12.34 22.94 7.70
N ALA A 69 -13.41 23.00 6.90
CA ALA A 69 -13.54 22.19 5.68
C ALA A 69 -12.42 22.48 4.67
N LYS A 70 -11.99 23.73 4.52
CA LYS A 70 -10.84 24.11 3.65
C LYS A 70 -9.51 23.58 4.18
N GLY A 71 -9.34 23.57 5.50
CA GLY A 71 -8.19 22.94 6.16
C GLY A 71 -8.14 21.45 5.86
N ILE A 72 -9.27 20.76 6.07
CA ILE A 72 -9.39 19.31 5.82
C ILE A 72 -9.19 18.97 4.34
N SER A 73 -9.73 19.74 3.39
CA SER A 73 -9.51 19.46 1.96
C SER A 73 -8.02 19.52 1.58
N SER A 74 -7.27 20.42 2.22
CA SER A 74 -5.83 20.54 2.03
C SER A 74 -5.06 19.35 2.62
N LEU A 75 -5.51 18.85 3.78
CA LEU A 75 -4.97 17.63 4.40
C LEU A 75 -5.23 16.40 3.52
N ILE A 76 -6.48 16.16 3.12
CA ILE A 76 -6.87 15.07 2.22
C ILE A 76 -6.00 15.06 0.95
N LYS A 77 -5.79 16.22 0.33
CA LYS A 77 -4.91 16.33 -0.86
C LYS A 77 -3.45 15.97 -0.55
N SER A 78 -2.93 16.41 0.59
CA SER A 78 -1.57 16.09 1.04
C SER A 78 -1.41 14.59 1.28
N ASP A 79 -2.37 13.98 1.95
CA ASP A 79 -2.33 12.57 2.31
C ASP A 79 -2.53 11.67 1.10
N PHE A 80 -3.36 12.04 0.13
CA PHE A 80 -3.40 11.34 -1.16
C PHE A 80 -2.08 11.41 -1.93
N ARG A 81 -1.31 12.49 -1.82
CA ARG A 81 0.04 12.57 -2.45
C ARG A 81 1.02 11.62 -1.75
N LYS A 82 0.99 11.55 -0.42
CA LYS A 82 1.79 10.59 0.35
C LYS A 82 1.40 9.16 0.00
N LEU A 83 0.11 8.85 0.06
CA LEU A 83 -0.44 7.54 -0.27
C LEU A 83 -0.07 7.13 -1.69
N SER A 84 -0.18 8.01 -2.68
CA SER A 84 0.24 7.71 -4.06
C SER A 84 1.72 7.34 -4.16
N SER A 85 2.57 8.00 -3.36
CA SER A 85 4.00 7.69 -3.33
C SER A 85 4.26 6.31 -2.71
N ILE A 86 3.55 5.96 -1.65
CA ILE A 86 3.65 4.64 -1.00
C ILE A 86 3.11 3.55 -1.92
N VAL A 87 1.93 3.73 -2.52
CA VAL A 87 1.34 2.80 -3.49
C VAL A 87 2.32 2.55 -4.64
N LYS A 88 2.96 3.58 -5.18
CA LYS A 88 3.98 3.42 -6.23
C LYS A 88 5.16 2.56 -5.77
N LEU A 89 5.61 2.70 -4.53
CA LEU A 89 6.68 1.86 -3.98
C LEU A 89 6.25 0.40 -3.82
N ILE A 90 5.04 0.15 -3.35
CA ILE A 90 4.44 -1.19 -3.25
C ILE A 90 4.32 -1.80 -4.65
N SER A 91 3.76 -1.06 -5.61
CA SER A 91 3.59 -1.48 -7.00
C SER A 91 4.88 -1.89 -7.71
N ASN A 92 6.03 -1.32 -7.32
CA ASN A 92 7.32 -1.69 -7.90
C ASN A 92 7.87 -3.03 -7.38
N GLU A 93 7.25 -3.61 -6.35
CA GLU A 93 7.72 -4.81 -5.65
C GLU A 93 6.81 -6.03 -5.86
N ILE A 94 5.68 -5.85 -6.53
CA ILE A 94 4.64 -6.87 -6.77
C ILE A 94 4.51 -7.19 -8.27
N GLY A 95 3.72 -8.21 -8.62
CA GLY A 95 3.47 -8.60 -9.99
C GLY A 95 2.62 -7.57 -10.77
N GLU A 96 2.62 -7.66 -12.11
CA GLU A 96 1.89 -6.71 -12.95
C GLU A 96 0.36 -6.78 -12.76
N VAL A 97 -0.19 -7.97 -12.46
CA VAL A 97 -1.63 -8.13 -12.23
C VAL A 97 -2.04 -7.43 -10.93
N GLU A 98 -1.30 -7.67 -9.85
CA GLU A 98 -1.53 -7.09 -8.53
C GLU A 98 -1.31 -5.57 -8.57
N LYS A 99 -0.31 -5.11 -9.32
CA LYS A 99 -0.06 -3.70 -9.57
C LYS A 99 -1.21 -2.99 -10.26
N ILE A 100 -1.77 -3.58 -11.32
CA ILE A 100 -2.94 -3.00 -12.02
C ILE A 100 -4.13 -2.95 -11.08
N SER A 101 -4.38 -4.03 -10.34
CA SER A 101 -5.47 -4.11 -9.36
C SER A 101 -5.35 -3.00 -8.31
N LEU A 102 -4.21 -2.94 -7.60
CA LEU A 102 -3.94 -1.95 -6.57
C LEU A 102 -4.07 -0.50 -7.07
N ALA A 103 -3.51 -0.22 -8.26
CA ALA A 103 -3.60 1.11 -8.87
C ALA A 103 -5.04 1.50 -9.22
N THR A 104 -5.85 0.55 -9.69
CA THR A 104 -7.25 0.78 -10.04
C THR A 104 -8.07 1.10 -8.80
N THR A 105 -8.01 0.26 -7.76
CA THR A 105 -8.69 0.52 -6.48
C THR A 105 -8.24 1.82 -5.83
N PHE A 106 -6.95 2.17 -5.92
CA PHE A 106 -6.45 3.45 -5.42
C PHE A 106 -7.08 4.65 -6.14
N ILE A 107 -7.19 4.58 -7.47
CA ILE A 107 -7.81 5.64 -8.27
C ILE A 107 -9.29 5.76 -7.96
N GLU A 108 -10.00 4.65 -7.80
CA GLU A 108 -11.42 4.61 -7.45
C GLU A 108 -11.68 5.21 -6.07
N TYR A 109 -10.90 4.83 -5.06
CA TYR A 109 -10.95 5.42 -3.73
C TYR A 109 -10.65 6.92 -3.73
N LYS A 110 -9.63 7.35 -4.48
CA LYS A 110 -9.37 8.78 -4.63
C LYS A 110 -10.55 9.50 -5.30
N LYS A 111 -11.14 8.91 -6.33
CA LYS A 111 -12.26 9.48 -7.07
C LYS A 111 -13.53 9.58 -6.22
N SER A 112 -13.81 8.60 -5.37
CA SER A 112 -14.98 8.64 -4.48
C SER A 112 -14.91 9.80 -3.48
N ILE A 113 -13.70 10.17 -3.04
CA ILE A 113 -13.48 11.27 -2.08
C ILE A 113 -13.28 12.62 -2.76
N THR A 114 -12.56 12.69 -3.89
CA THR A 114 -12.23 13.97 -4.54
C THR A 114 -13.11 14.29 -5.75
N GLY A 115 -14.14 13.49 -6.01
CA GLY A 115 -15.08 13.70 -7.11
C GLY A 115 -16.17 14.73 -6.79
N GLY A 116 -16.99 15.04 -7.80
CA GLY A 116 -18.20 15.86 -7.64
C GLY A 116 -17.92 17.26 -7.09
N GLU A 117 -18.51 17.57 -5.94
CA GLU A 117 -18.44 18.90 -5.29
C GLU A 117 -17.21 19.09 -4.38
N PHE A 118 -16.17 18.26 -4.53
CA PHE A 118 -14.94 18.45 -3.76
C PHE A 118 -14.36 19.86 -3.98
N GLU A 119 -13.96 20.51 -2.89
CA GLU A 119 -13.53 21.93 -2.83
C GLU A 119 -14.55 22.98 -3.31
N THR A 120 -15.79 22.60 -3.57
CA THR A 120 -16.82 23.55 -3.99
C THR A 120 -17.34 24.36 -2.80
N VAL A 121 -17.26 25.69 -2.89
CA VAL A 121 -17.66 26.60 -1.80
C VAL A 121 -19.16 26.54 -1.51
N SER A 122 -19.98 26.29 -2.55
CA SER A 122 -21.44 26.17 -2.43
C SER A 122 -21.91 24.80 -1.92
N ARG A 123 -20.99 23.86 -1.63
CA ARG A 123 -21.34 22.54 -1.12
C ARG A 123 -22.08 22.65 0.21
N ILE A 124 -23.22 21.98 0.29
CA ILE A 124 -23.98 21.84 1.52
C ILE A 124 -23.47 20.66 2.36
N PRO A 125 -23.59 20.73 3.69
CA PRO A 125 -23.36 19.58 4.57
C PRO A 125 -24.18 18.36 4.12
N ILE A 126 -23.54 17.21 4.09
CA ILE A 126 -24.15 15.95 3.67
C ILE A 126 -24.44 15.10 4.90
N SER A 127 -25.68 14.60 4.99
CA SER A 127 -26.08 13.64 6.04
C SER A 127 -25.25 12.36 5.97
N SER A 128 -24.95 11.77 7.13
CA SER A 128 -24.24 10.48 7.22
C SER A 128 -24.99 9.30 6.59
N THR A 129 -26.28 9.47 6.29
CA THR A 129 -27.11 8.46 5.59
C THR A 129 -27.09 8.63 4.07
N ASN A 130 -26.34 9.59 3.54
CA ASN A 130 -26.25 9.82 2.10
C ASN A 130 -25.44 8.73 1.40
N GLN A 131 -25.81 8.41 0.16
CA GLN A 131 -25.13 7.41 -0.68
C GLN A 131 -23.61 7.64 -0.77
N LEU A 132 -23.17 8.89 -0.80
CA LEU A 132 -21.74 9.23 -0.86
C LEU A 132 -20.92 8.59 0.27
N TYR A 133 -21.46 8.53 1.50
CA TYR A 133 -20.75 7.91 2.63
C TYR A 133 -20.58 6.41 2.41
N PHE A 134 -21.61 5.74 1.88
CA PHE A 134 -21.54 4.32 1.53
C PHE A 134 -20.55 4.06 0.39
N ASP A 135 -20.52 4.93 -0.62
CA ASP A 135 -19.59 4.82 -1.74
C ASP A 135 -18.12 5.02 -1.29
N ILE A 136 -17.89 5.96 -0.37
CA ILE A 136 -16.58 6.17 0.26
C ILE A 136 -16.17 4.92 1.06
N ASP A 137 -17.08 4.37 1.87
CA ASP A 137 -16.81 3.18 2.67
C ASP A 137 -16.55 1.94 1.80
N ALA A 138 -17.31 1.76 0.72
CA ALA A 138 -17.09 0.67 -0.23
C ALA A 138 -15.69 0.77 -0.87
N ALA A 139 -15.34 1.94 -1.43
CA ALA A 139 -14.05 2.13 -2.08
C ALA A 139 -12.87 2.06 -1.08
N TYR A 140 -13.08 2.47 0.17
CA TYR A 140 -12.11 2.29 1.24
C TYR A 140 -11.86 0.80 1.49
N ASN A 141 -12.91 0.00 1.66
CA ASN A 141 -12.80 -1.43 1.93
C ASN A 141 -12.12 -2.16 0.78
N ASP A 142 -12.44 -1.81 -0.47
CA ASP A 142 -11.81 -2.40 -1.65
C ASP A 142 -10.30 -2.13 -1.64
N LEU A 143 -9.87 -0.88 -1.38
CA LEU A 143 -8.45 -0.55 -1.29
C LEU A 143 -7.77 -1.20 -0.08
N TYR A 144 -8.43 -1.26 1.07
CA TYR A 144 -7.91 -1.90 2.28
C TYR A 144 -7.63 -3.39 2.04
N ILE A 145 -8.61 -4.11 1.48
CA ILE A 145 -8.47 -5.52 1.10
C ILE A 145 -7.31 -5.70 0.13
N GLU A 146 -7.17 -4.80 -0.84
CA GLU A 146 -6.10 -4.91 -1.82
C GLU A 146 -4.71 -4.63 -1.25
N LEU A 147 -4.60 -3.75 -0.25
CA LEU A 147 -3.37 -3.59 0.51
C LEU A 147 -3.04 -4.85 1.33
N GLU A 148 -4.02 -5.42 2.03
CA GLU A 148 -3.85 -6.65 2.83
C GLU A 148 -3.39 -7.86 1.98
N LYS A 149 -3.91 -8.03 0.76
CA LYS A 149 -3.45 -9.09 -0.16
C LYS A 149 -1.97 -8.99 -0.52
N ASN A 150 -1.40 -7.79 -0.46
CA ASN A 150 0.01 -7.54 -0.75
C ASN A 150 0.90 -7.68 0.50
N TYR A 151 0.34 -8.03 1.67
CA TYR A 151 1.14 -8.34 2.85
C TYR A 151 1.92 -9.65 2.68
N LEU A 152 3.24 -9.62 2.85
CA LEU A 152 4.11 -10.77 2.63
C LEU A 152 4.41 -11.50 3.95
N ILE A 153 4.27 -12.82 3.96
CA ILE A 153 4.61 -13.70 5.10
C ILE A 153 6.08 -14.12 5.04
#